data_AF-A0AAV1XUN3-F1
#
_entry.id   AF-A0AAV1XUN3-F1
#
_cell.length_a   1.000
_cell.length_b   1.000
_cell.length_c   1.000
_cell.angle_alpha   90.00
_cell.angle_beta   90.00
_cell.angle_gamma   90.00
#
_symmetry.space_group_name_H-M   'P 1'
#
loop_
_entity.id
_entity.type
_entity.pdbx_description
1 polymer ?
#
loop_
_entity_poly.entity_id
_entity_poly.type
_entity_poly.pdbx_seq_one_letter_code
_entity_poly.pdbx_strand_id
1 'polypeptide(L)'
;MDAIMQARKCCGVKGERWGSHSFGRNPSLEDVESVTNFHYDLLGSFVGSIQKAKDAIFYSYNRHINGFAALLDEDEAAMVAKHSSVVSGLSLSEFGLPSRKLYSLVNAENAKADNANATDAFYCKHGALDHSKSKGKILVCHIYEDDPINQGVEVARVGGVGMILINDYSWFEVLPETHVLPAAHLNFTDGRHILNYINYTK
;
A
#
# COMPACT_ATOMS: atom_id res chain seq x y z
N MET A 1 5.61 -7.98 -4.02
CA MET A 1 5.78 -6.58 -4.46
C MET A 1 5.60 -5.67 -3.29
N ASP A 2 6.50 -4.74 -3.07
CA ASP A 2 6.76 -4.30 -1.73
C ASP A 2 6.11 -2.95 -1.36
N ALA A 3 5.51 -2.76 -0.18
CA ALA A 3 4.95 -1.48 0.28
C ALA A 3 5.64 -0.97 1.57
N ILE A 4 5.55 0.34 1.81
CA ILE A 4 6.02 0.98 3.05
C ILE A 4 4.82 1.55 3.78
N MET A 5 4.67 1.12 5.02
CA MET A 5 3.67 1.66 5.93
C MET A 5 4.38 2.39 7.05
N GLN A 6 4.10 3.69 7.17
CA GLN A 6 4.55 4.50 8.30
C GLN A 6 3.39 4.75 9.26
N ALA A 7 3.74 4.91 10.53
CA ALA A 7 2.87 4.93 11.71
C ALA A 7 1.74 6.01 11.73
N ARG A 8 1.63 6.90 10.73
CA ARG A 8 0.67 8.01 10.79
C ARG A 8 -0.01 8.35 9.47
N LYS A 9 0.65 8.11 8.33
CA LYS A 9 0.09 8.24 6.98
C LYS A 9 0.77 7.23 6.08
N CYS A 10 -0.02 6.42 5.37
CA CYS A 10 0.49 5.64 4.26
C CYS A 10 0.28 6.44 2.98
N CYS A 11 1.35 6.71 2.24
CA CYS A 11 1.29 7.45 0.98
C CYS A 11 1.83 6.55 -0.15
N GLY A 12 0.99 6.25 -1.13
CA GLY A 12 1.36 5.76 -2.46
C GLY A 12 0.87 6.75 -3.51
N VAL A 13 1.36 6.68 -4.75
CA VAL A 13 0.92 7.62 -5.81
C VAL A 13 -0.27 7.02 -6.58
N LYS A 14 -1.38 7.76 -6.72
CA LYS A 14 -2.52 7.48 -7.60
C LYS A 14 -2.22 8.04 -8.98
N GLY A 15 -1.75 7.22 -9.91
CA GLY A 15 -1.68 7.67 -11.30
C GLY A 15 -3.08 7.83 -11.89
N GLU A 16 -3.53 9.04 -12.25
CA GLU A 16 -4.69 9.23 -13.15
C GLU A 16 -4.43 8.65 -14.56
N ARG A 17 -3.19 8.21 -14.80
CA ARG A 17 -2.78 7.39 -15.93
C ARG A 17 -2.29 6.04 -15.42
N TRP A 18 -3.23 5.17 -15.01
CA TRP A 18 -3.04 3.72 -15.14
C TRP A 18 -3.07 3.37 -16.63
N GLY A 19 -2.12 3.89 -17.39
CA GLY A 19 -1.59 3.11 -18.49
C GLY A 19 -0.62 2.15 -17.84
N SER A 20 -0.60 0.89 -18.21
CA SER A 20 0.47 0.45 -19.10
C SER A 20 1.35 1.65 -19.48
N HIS A 21 2.63 1.61 -19.15
CA HIS A 21 3.57 2.33 -20.00
C HIS A 21 3.07 2.19 -21.46
N SER A 22 3.08 3.25 -22.25
CA SER A 22 2.90 3.10 -23.71
C SER A 22 3.86 2.03 -24.29
N PHE A 23 4.87 1.67 -23.50
CA PHE A 23 5.97 0.74 -23.71
C PHE A 23 5.65 -0.75 -23.46
N GLY A 24 4.41 -1.13 -23.09
CA GLY A 24 4.01 -2.54 -22.99
C GLY A 24 4.70 -3.32 -21.85
N ARG A 25 4.78 -4.66 -21.98
CA ARG A 25 5.23 -5.59 -20.91
C ARG A 25 6.74 -5.55 -20.63
N ASN A 26 7.51 -4.81 -21.43
CA ASN A 26 8.97 -4.82 -21.37
C ASN A 26 9.54 -3.42 -21.69
N PRO A 27 9.50 -2.47 -20.73
CA PRO A 27 9.96 -1.10 -20.95
C PRO A 27 11.47 -1.04 -21.21
N SER A 28 11.89 -0.10 -22.05
CA SER A 28 13.31 0.19 -22.27
C SER A 28 13.94 0.88 -21.04
N LEU A 29 15.27 0.98 -21.00
CA LEU A 29 15.95 1.72 -19.92
C LEU A 29 15.59 3.21 -19.92
N GLU A 30 15.41 3.80 -21.10
CA GLU A 30 14.99 5.21 -21.24
C GLU A 30 13.59 5.43 -20.68
N ASP A 31 12.68 4.49 -20.87
CA ASP A 31 11.32 4.54 -20.31
C ASP A 31 11.35 4.50 -18.78
N VAL A 32 12.16 3.60 -18.23
CA VAL A 32 12.38 3.43 -16.78
C VAL A 32 12.99 4.69 -16.16
N GLU A 33 13.96 5.30 -16.85
CA GLU A 33 14.60 6.54 -16.42
C GLU A 33 13.63 7.74 -16.48
N SER A 34 12.87 7.87 -17.57
CA SER A 34 11.87 8.91 -17.75
C SER A 34 10.82 8.91 -16.63
N VAL A 35 10.30 7.72 -16.27
CA VAL A 35 9.34 7.58 -15.15
C VAL A 35 9.99 7.92 -13.80
N THR A 36 11.26 7.54 -13.62
CA THR A 36 11.99 7.87 -12.39
C THR A 36 12.22 9.37 -12.26
N ASN A 37 12.55 10.06 -13.35
CA ASN A 37 12.65 11.53 -13.38
C ASN A 37 11.31 12.19 -13.08
N PHE A 38 10.22 11.68 -13.67
CA PHE A 38 8.87 12.15 -13.36
C PHE A 38 8.54 12.03 -11.87
N HIS A 39 8.94 10.96 -11.17
CA HIS A 39 8.76 10.85 -9.72
C HIS A 39 9.52 11.93 -8.94
N TYR A 40 10.77 12.23 -9.34
CA TYR A 40 11.55 13.29 -8.71
C TYR A 40 10.94 14.67 -8.92
N ASP A 41 10.43 14.93 -10.13
CA ASP A 41 9.74 16.18 -10.44
C ASP A 41 8.44 16.32 -9.63
N LEU A 42 7.65 15.24 -9.58
CA LEU A 42 6.40 15.21 -8.83
C LEU A 42 6.65 15.47 -7.34
N LEU A 43 7.53 14.69 -6.70
CA LEU A 43 7.81 14.90 -5.27
C LEU A 43 8.49 16.25 -5.03
N GLY A 44 9.42 16.64 -5.91
CA GLY A 44 10.15 17.90 -5.85
C GLY A 44 9.22 19.12 -5.82
N SER A 45 8.08 19.04 -6.51
CA SER A 45 7.05 20.08 -6.48
C SER A 45 6.40 20.29 -5.10
N PHE A 46 6.40 19.27 -4.22
CA PHE A 46 5.87 19.35 -2.86
C PHE A 46 6.93 19.64 -1.81
N VAL A 47 8.12 19.04 -1.93
CA VAL A 47 9.20 19.18 -0.94
C VAL A 47 10.09 20.40 -1.22
N GLY A 48 9.84 21.12 -2.32
CA GLY A 48 10.49 22.38 -2.68
C GLY A 48 11.81 22.26 -3.43
N SER A 49 12.29 21.03 -3.70
CA SER A 49 13.53 20.81 -4.47
C SER A 49 13.61 19.39 -5.03
N ILE A 50 14.09 19.27 -6.27
CA ILE A 50 14.42 17.99 -6.92
C ILE A 50 15.49 17.23 -6.13
N GLN A 51 16.49 17.93 -5.57
CA GLN A 51 17.55 17.25 -4.80
C GLN A 51 16.98 16.59 -3.55
N LYS A 52 16.11 17.31 -2.83
CA LYS A 52 15.42 16.77 -1.66
C LYS A 52 14.53 15.59 -2.03
N ALA A 53 13.85 15.64 -3.18
CA ALA A 53 13.09 14.50 -3.69
C ALA A 53 13.98 13.28 -4.00
N LYS A 54 15.17 13.47 -4.58
CA LYS A 54 16.14 12.41 -4.83
C LYS A 54 16.67 11.77 -3.54
N ASP A 55 16.89 12.58 -2.51
CA ASP A 55 17.37 12.10 -1.21
C ASP A 55 16.26 11.38 -0.41
N ALA A 56 15.02 11.83 -0.58
CA ALA A 56 13.83 11.26 0.06
C ALA A 56 13.38 9.95 -0.59
N ILE A 57 13.32 9.89 -1.94
CA ILE A 57 12.90 8.71 -2.68
C ILE A 57 13.99 7.65 -2.63
N PHE A 58 13.71 6.57 -1.89
CA PHE A 58 14.62 5.44 -1.79
C PHE A 58 14.24 4.27 -2.71
N TYR A 59 13.05 4.31 -3.32
CA TYR A 59 12.67 3.35 -4.35
C TYR A 59 11.64 3.93 -5.33
N SER A 60 11.83 3.65 -6.62
CA SER A 60 11.01 4.13 -7.73
C SER A 60 10.42 2.92 -8.45
N TYR A 61 9.10 2.78 -8.45
CA TYR A 61 8.40 1.72 -9.18
C TYR A 61 8.10 2.23 -10.59
N ASN A 62 8.71 1.61 -11.60
CA ASN A 62 8.79 2.16 -12.95
C ASN A 62 8.62 1.10 -14.06
N ARG A 63 8.03 -0.05 -13.72
CA ARG A 63 7.81 -1.17 -14.66
C ARG A 63 6.35 -1.54 -14.84
N HIS A 64 5.66 -1.76 -13.73
CA HIS A 64 4.25 -2.21 -13.74
C HIS A 64 3.32 -1.20 -13.09
N ILE A 65 3.88 -0.25 -12.33
CA ILE A 65 3.21 0.92 -11.78
C ILE A 65 4.09 2.13 -11.94
N ASN A 66 3.46 3.29 -11.88
CA ASN A 66 4.07 4.60 -11.76
C ASN A 66 3.86 5.07 -10.31
N GLY A 67 4.87 4.88 -9.46
CA GLY A 67 4.83 5.27 -8.06
C GLY A 67 6.20 5.24 -7.42
N PHE A 68 6.34 5.78 -6.22
CA PHE A 68 7.60 5.80 -5.50
C PHE A 68 7.41 5.64 -4.00
N ALA A 69 8.52 5.37 -3.33
CA ALA A 69 8.66 5.17 -1.91
C ALA A 69 9.65 6.20 -1.38
N ALA A 70 9.18 7.07 -0.49
CA ALA A 70 9.95 8.19 0.03
C ALA A 70 9.91 8.27 1.57
N LEU A 71 10.95 8.87 2.15
CA LEU A 71 10.96 9.32 3.54
C LEU A 71 10.61 10.81 3.57
N LEU A 72 9.46 11.13 4.14
CA LEU A 72 8.93 12.48 4.26
C LEU A 72 8.66 12.78 5.73
N ASP A 73 8.76 14.05 6.12
CA ASP A 73 8.24 14.49 7.41
C ASP A 73 6.69 14.56 7.42
N GLU A 74 6.10 14.83 8.58
CA GLU A 74 4.63 14.82 8.74
C GLU A 74 3.92 15.87 7.85
N ASP A 75 4.56 17.04 7.66
CA ASP A 75 4.01 18.15 6.89
C ASP A 75 4.12 17.88 5.39
N GLU A 76 5.26 17.38 4.94
CA GLU A 76 5.49 16.92 3.57
C GLU A 76 4.53 15.80 3.18
N ALA A 77 4.41 14.78 4.04
CA ALA A 77 3.46 13.70 3.83
C ALA A 77 2.01 14.22 3.78
N ALA A 78 1.66 15.23 4.60
CA ALA A 78 0.35 15.87 4.56
C ALA A 78 0.10 16.62 3.26
N MET A 79 1.11 17.31 2.72
CA MET A 79 1.01 18.03 1.45
C MET A 79 0.84 17.07 0.28
N VAL A 80 1.67 16.02 0.22
CA VAL A 80 1.61 15.00 -0.83
C VAL A 80 0.28 14.24 -0.79
N ALA A 81 -0.22 13.89 0.41
CA ALA A 81 -1.49 13.17 0.58
C ALA A 81 -2.73 13.95 0.09
N LYS A 82 -2.66 15.29 -0.02
CA LYS A 82 -3.77 16.11 -0.54
C LYS A 82 -3.85 16.09 -2.07
N HIS A 83 -2.82 15.58 -2.75
CA HIS A 83 -2.80 15.59 -4.20
C HIS A 83 -3.71 14.49 -4.76
N SER A 84 -4.55 14.83 -5.75
CA SER A 84 -5.51 13.88 -6.35
C SER A 84 -4.83 12.66 -6.97
N SER A 85 -3.56 12.82 -7.36
CA SER A 85 -2.73 11.76 -7.89
C SER A 85 -1.97 10.98 -6.82
N VAL A 86 -2.40 10.99 -5.56
CA VAL A 86 -1.79 10.21 -4.45
C VAL A 86 -2.86 9.37 -3.77
N VAL A 87 -2.58 8.07 -3.59
CA VAL A 87 -3.33 7.17 -2.71
C VAL A 87 -2.84 7.37 -1.29
N SER A 88 -3.68 7.91 -0.43
CA SER A 88 -3.37 8.07 0.99
C SER A 88 -4.27 7.20 1.85
N GLY A 89 -3.68 6.52 2.84
CA GLY A 89 -4.40 5.78 3.86
C GLY A 89 -4.27 6.42 5.24
N LEU A 90 -5.32 6.27 6.04
CA LEU A 90 -5.36 6.73 7.42
C LEU A 90 -4.91 5.62 8.37
N SER A 91 -4.17 5.99 9.42
CA SER A 91 -3.67 5.06 10.43
C SER A 91 -3.49 5.78 11.77
N LEU A 92 -3.80 5.10 12.87
CA LEU A 92 -3.37 5.48 14.23
C LEU A 92 -2.33 4.51 14.79
N SER A 93 -1.72 3.66 13.97
CA SER A 93 -0.79 2.66 14.46
C SER A 93 0.45 3.32 15.06
N GLU A 94 0.74 3.12 16.35
CA GLU A 94 1.98 3.62 16.95
C GLU A 94 3.24 2.98 16.33
N PHE A 95 3.06 1.87 15.61
CA PHE A 95 4.13 1.08 15.02
C PHE A 95 4.27 1.38 13.53
N GLY A 96 5.49 1.71 13.12
CA GLY A 96 5.88 1.79 11.71
C GLY A 96 6.64 0.54 11.30
N LEU A 97 6.62 0.22 10.01
CA LEU A 97 7.59 -0.73 9.47
C LEU A 97 8.98 -0.09 9.42
N PRO A 98 10.07 -0.87 9.60
CA PRO A 98 11.43 -0.41 9.36
C PRO A 98 11.55 0.42 8.08
N SER A 99 12.10 1.62 8.21
CA SER A 99 12.32 2.53 7.09
C SER A 99 13.25 1.91 6.04
N ARG A 100 13.05 2.27 4.77
CA ARG A 100 13.84 1.78 3.62
C ARG A 100 13.77 0.27 3.39
N LYS A 101 12.84 -0.43 4.04
CA LYS A 101 12.51 -1.81 3.75
C LYS A 101 11.20 -1.91 2.99
N LEU A 102 11.22 -2.83 2.04
CA LEU A 102 10.18 -3.11 1.10
C LEU A 102 9.52 -4.46 1.50
N TYR A 103 8.18 -4.50 1.57
CA TYR A 103 7.41 -5.66 2.06
C TYR A 103 6.31 -6.13 1.13
N SER A 104 6.33 -7.40 0.75
CA SER A 104 5.44 -7.89 -0.30
C SER A 104 3.97 -7.79 0.09
N LEU A 105 3.15 -7.24 -0.80
CA LEU A 105 1.71 -7.18 -0.71
C LEU A 105 1.11 -8.50 -1.16
N VAL A 106 0.08 -8.94 -0.45
CA VAL A 106 -0.75 -10.08 -0.82
C VAL A 106 -2.20 -9.75 -0.55
N ASN A 107 -3.07 -9.95 -1.55
CA ASN A 107 -4.51 -9.96 -1.30
C ASN A 107 -4.81 -11.19 -0.43
N ALA A 108 -5.45 -10.97 0.72
CA ALA A 108 -5.65 -11.96 1.75
C ALA A 108 -6.36 -13.24 1.28
N GLU A 109 -7.24 -13.13 0.27
CA GLU A 109 -7.87 -14.30 -0.37
C GLU A 109 -6.84 -15.27 -0.96
N ASN A 110 -5.72 -14.77 -1.49
CA ASN A 110 -4.62 -15.60 -1.99
C ASN A 110 -3.74 -16.18 -0.88
N ALA A 111 -3.86 -15.66 0.34
CA ALA A 111 -3.16 -16.16 1.52
C ALA A 111 -4.04 -17.11 2.36
N LYS A 112 -5.18 -17.57 1.82
CA LYS A 112 -6.12 -18.48 2.48
C LYS A 112 -5.46 -19.77 2.98
N ALA A 113 -5.79 -20.16 4.21
CA ALA A 113 -5.50 -21.48 4.75
C ALA A 113 -6.22 -22.57 3.94
N ASP A 114 -5.65 -23.76 3.84
CA ASP A 114 -6.16 -24.79 2.93
C ASP A 114 -7.61 -25.19 3.26
N ASN A 115 -7.94 -25.21 4.55
CA ASN A 115 -9.21 -25.57 5.15
C ASN A 115 -10.13 -24.37 5.48
N ALA A 116 -9.79 -23.15 5.04
CA ALA A 116 -10.62 -21.96 5.22
C ALA A 116 -11.42 -21.61 3.95
N ASN A 117 -12.51 -20.84 4.11
CA ASN A 117 -13.26 -20.27 2.99
C ASN A 117 -12.54 -19.03 2.41
N ALA A 118 -12.69 -18.80 1.11
CA ALA A 118 -12.12 -17.64 0.42
C ALA A 118 -12.66 -16.33 1.00
N THR A 119 -13.96 -16.26 1.31
CA THR A 119 -14.61 -15.10 1.94
C THR A 119 -14.03 -14.81 3.33
N ASP A 120 -13.75 -15.83 4.13
CA ASP A 120 -13.20 -15.61 5.47
C ASP A 120 -11.75 -15.11 5.39
N ALA A 121 -10.97 -15.58 4.42
CA ALA A 121 -9.62 -15.06 4.18
C ALA A 121 -9.63 -13.65 3.58
N PHE A 122 -10.57 -13.35 2.69
CA PHE A 122 -10.80 -12.00 2.14
C PHE A 122 -11.02 -10.96 3.24
N TYR A 123 -11.77 -11.35 4.28
CA TYR A 123 -11.99 -10.56 5.49
C TYR A 123 -10.97 -10.78 6.60
N CYS A 124 -9.87 -11.50 6.35
CA CYS A 124 -8.83 -11.76 7.36
C CYS A 124 -9.37 -12.26 8.71
N LYS A 125 -10.42 -13.09 8.66
CA LYS A 125 -11.05 -13.65 9.86
C LYS A 125 -10.11 -14.61 10.57
N HIS A 126 -10.30 -14.74 11.87
CA HIS A 126 -9.51 -15.62 12.71
C HIS A 126 -9.42 -17.05 12.15
N GLY A 127 -8.20 -17.57 11.99
CA GLY A 127 -7.93 -18.91 11.47
C GLY A 127 -8.05 -19.06 9.95
N ALA A 128 -8.40 -18.00 9.22
CA ALA A 128 -8.63 -18.09 7.77
C ALA A 128 -7.35 -17.93 6.93
N LEU A 129 -6.26 -17.44 7.52
CA LEU A 129 -5.02 -17.14 6.83
C LEU A 129 -3.93 -18.19 7.08
N ASP A 130 -3.14 -18.44 6.05
CA ASP A 130 -2.02 -19.37 6.07
C ASP A 130 -0.72 -18.66 6.48
N HIS A 131 0.04 -19.26 7.41
CA HIS A 131 1.31 -18.71 7.88
C HIS A 131 2.34 -18.57 6.76
N SER A 132 2.52 -19.60 5.93
CA SER A 132 3.56 -19.62 4.89
C SER A 132 3.27 -18.61 3.77
N LYS A 133 1.99 -18.40 3.45
CA LYS A 133 1.54 -17.44 2.44
C LYS A 133 1.56 -15.99 2.96
N SER A 134 1.53 -15.79 4.29
CA SER A 134 1.39 -14.47 4.93
C SER A 134 2.67 -13.92 5.57
N LYS A 135 3.57 -14.80 6.02
CA LYS A 135 4.75 -14.39 6.81
C LYS A 135 5.63 -13.37 6.10
N GLY A 136 5.93 -12.27 6.78
CA GLY A 136 6.82 -11.23 6.26
C GLY A 136 6.19 -10.31 5.20
N LYS A 137 4.88 -10.42 4.97
CA LYS A 137 4.13 -9.69 3.95
C LYS A 137 3.17 -8.67 4.59
N ILE A 138 2.79 -7.67 3.81
CA ILE A 138 1.66 -6.80 4.12
C ILE A 138 0.41 -7.43 3.50
N LEU A 139 -0.60 -7.69 4.32
CA LEU A 139 -1.84 -8.30 3.86
C LEU A 139 -2.86 -7.21 3.51
N VAL A 140 -3.54 -7.38 2.38
CA VAL A 140 -4.64 -6.52 1.96
C VAL A 140 -5.94 -7.23 2.28
N CYS A 141 -6.64 -6.71 3.28
CA CYS A 141 -7.89 -7.22 3.83
C CYS A 141 -9.03 -6.25 3.51
N HIS A 142 -10.24 -6.77 3.37
CA HIS A 142 -11.43 -5.93 3.29
C HIS A 142 -12.03 -5.74 4.68
N ILE A 143 -12.58 -4.57 4.97
CA ILE A 143 -13.23 -4.31 6.25
C ILE A 143 -14.45 -5.24 6.41
N TYR A 144 -14.61 -5.80 7.60
CA TYR A 144 -15.73 -6.68 7.94
C TYR A 144 -16.35 -6.27 9.26
N GLU A 145 -17.63 -5.90 9.23
CA GLU A 145 -18.41 -5.51 10.41
C GLU A 145 -17.64 -4.47 11.27
N ASP A 146 -17.75 -4.56 12.59
CA ASP A 146 -17.10 -3.66 13.57
C ASP A 146 -15.80 -4.24 14.14
N ASP A 147 -15.09 -5.12 13.39
CA ASP A 147 -13.93 -5.84 13.93
C ASP A 147 -12.56 -5.66 13.22
N PRO A 148 -12.18 -4.45 12.80
CA PRO A 148 -10.89 -4.19 12.15
C PRO A 148 -9.69 -4.53 13.05
N ILE A 149 -9.83 -4.39 14.37
CA ILE A 149 -8.76 -4.73 15.32
C ILE A 149 -8.45 -6.23 15.28
N ASN A 150 -9.46 -7.12 15.35
CA ASN A 150 -9.18 -8.56 15.32
C ASN A 150 -8.70 -9.04 13.95
N GLN A 151 -9.07 -8.36 12.86
CA GLN A 151 -8.45 -8.60 11.54
C GLN A 151 -6.93 -8.37 11.63
N GLY A 152 -6.51 -7.28 12.27
CA GLY A 152 -5.09 -7.00 12.54
C GLY A 152 -4.42 -8.05 13.43
N VAL A 153 -5.12 -8.54 14.45
CA VAL A 153 -4.64 -9.63 15.33
C VAL A 153 -4.40 -10.91 14.54
N GLU A 154 -5.30 -11.28 13.65
CA GLU A 154 -5.13 -12.46 12.80
C GLU A 154 -3.92 -12.31 11.88
N VAL A 155 -3.78 -11.17 11.19
CA VAL A 155 -2.63 -10.90 10.32
C VAL A 155 -1.32 -10.99 11.10
N ALA A 156 -1.27 -10.41 12.31
CA ALA A 156 -0.10 -10.53 13.19
C ALA A 156 0.19 -11.99 13.59
N ARG A 157 -0.86 -12.75 13.96
CA ARG A 157 -0.77 -14.15 14.38
C ARG A 157 -0.14 -15.04 13.32
N VAL A 158 -0.48 -14.82 12.04
CA VAL A 158 0.09 -15.58 10.92
C VAL A 158 1.45 -15.03 10.46
N GLY A 159 2.00 -14.02 11.14
CA GLY A 159 3.31 -13.45 10.87
C GLY A 159 3.35 -12.41 9.75
N GLY A 160 2.18 -11.87 9.36
CA GLY A 160 2.11 -10.66 8.55
C GLY A 160 2.75 -9.49 9.29
N VAL A 161 3.40 -8.60 8.55
CA VAL A 161 4.14 -7.46 9.12
C VAL A 161 3.32 -6.16 9.09
N GLY A 162 2.25 -6.13 8.31
CA GLY A 162 1.38 -4.98 8.18
C GLY A 162 0.06 -5.34 7.51
N MET A 163 -0.91 -4.44 7.56
CA MET A 163 -2.24 -4.64 7.01
C MET A 163 -2.75 -3.41 6.29
N ILE A 164 -3.26 -3.58 5.08
CA ILE A 164 -4.06 -2.55 4.41
C ILE A 164 -5.52 -3.00 4.49
N LEU A 165 -6.35 -2.19 5.12
CA LEU A 165 -7.80 -2.36 5.13
C LEU A 165 -8.43 -1.56 4.00
N ILE A 166 -9.39 -2.16 3.31
CA ILE A 166 -10.12 -1.54 2.20
C ILE A 166 -11.61 -1.58 2.48
N ASN A 167 -12.28 -0.45 2.28
CA ASN A 167 -13.74 -0.39 2.28
C ASN A 167 -14.33 -1.15 1.10
N ASP A 168 -15.35 -1.99 1.36
CA ASP A 168 -16.10 -2.73 0.33
C ASP A 168 -16.98 -1.82 -0.53
N TYR A 169 -17.40 -0.68 0.00
CA TYR A 169 -18.28 0.26 -0.69
C TYR A 169 -17.77 1.70 -0.60
N SER A 170 -18.03 2.48 -1.65
CA SER A 170 -17.55 3.85 -1.79
C SER A 170 -18.17 4.85 -0.83
N TRP A 171 -19.30 4.52 -0.20
CA TRP A 171 -19.98 5.39 0.76
C TRP A 171 -19.51 5.22 2.21
N PHE A 172 -18.67 4.22 2.50
CA PHE A 172 -18.10 4.09 3.84
C PHE A 172 -17.00 5.12 4.05
N GLU A 173 -17.11 5.84 5.17
CA GLU A 173 -16.07 6.74 5.63
C GLU A 173 -14.82 5.94 6.02
N VAL A 174 -13.64 6.51 5.74
CA VAL A 174 -12.38 5.94 6.21
C VAL A 174 -12.12 6.52 7.58
N LEU A 175 -12.21 5.68 8.61
CA LEU A 175 -11.86 6.07 9.96
C LEU A 175 -10.44 5.61 10.30
N PRO A 176 -9.66 6.44 11.00
CA PRO A 176 -8.32 6.08 11.43
C PRO A 176 -8.44 5.06 12.57
N GLU A 177 -7.97 3.83 12.32
CA GLU A 177 -8.08 2.69 13.23
C GLU A 177 -6.76 2.47 14.01
N THR A 178 -6.87 2.06 15.28
CA THR A 178 -5.74 1.52 16.04
C THR A 178 -5.58 0.04 15.74
N HIS A 179 -4.36 -0.42 15.47
CA HIS A 179 -4.10 -1.83 15.20
C HIS A 179 -2.88 -2.34 15.94
N VAL A 180 -2.84 -3.66 16.14
CA VAL A 180 -1.71 -4.37 16.78
C VAL A 180 -0.46 -4.49 15.90
N LEU A 181 -0.55 -4.03 14.65
CA LEU A 181 0.54 -3.96 13.68
C LEU A 181 0.43 -2.65 12.89
N PRO A 182 1.47 -2.26 12.12
CA PRO A 182 1.35 -1.19 11.15
C PRO A 182 0.16 -1.45 10.23
N ALA A 183 -0.83 -0.56 10.24
CA ALA A 183 -2.07 -0.70 9.48
C ALA A 183 -2.38 0.57 8.69
N ALA A 184 -3.11 0.46 7.58
CA ALA A 184 -3.64 1.63 6.87
C ALA A 184 -5.01 1.33 6.31
N HIS A 185 -5.95 2.23 6.54
CA HIS A 185 -7.30 2.14 6.00
C HIS A 185 -7.42 2.98 4.74
N LEU A 186 -7.85 2.36 3.64
CA LEU A 186 -8.10 2.98 2.33
C LEU A 186 -9.59 3.00 2.01
N ASN A 187 -10.01 4.04 1.29
CA ASN A 187 -11.33 4.06 0.69
C ASN A 187 -11.44 3.01 -0.44
N PHE A 188 -12.67 2.74 -0.86
CA PHE A 188 -12.96 1.77 -1.93
C PHE A 188 -12.20 2.03 -3.23
N THR A 189 -12.11 3.28 -3.67
CA THR A 189 -11.47 3.64 -4.95
C THR A 189 -9.98 3.34 -4.92
N ASP A 190 -9.31 3.79 -3.88
CA ASP A 190 -7.87 3.64 -3.68
C ASP A 190 -7.51 2.17 -3.38
N GLY A 191 -8.35 1.48 -2.63
CA GLY A 191 -8.22 0.04 -2.41
C GLY A 191 -8.28 -0.76 -3.71
N ARG A 192 -9.22 -0.45 -4.61
CA ARG A 192 -9.28 -1.09 -5.94
C ARG A 192 -8.02 -0.85 -6.77
N HIS A 193 -7.40 0.33 -6.65
CA HIS A 193 -6.13 0.61 -7.30
C HIS A 193 -5.01 -0.34 -6.80
N ILE A 194 -4.94 -0.57 -5.49
CA ILE A 194 -3.98 -1.53 -4.89
C ILE A 194 -4.28 -2.98 -5.32
N LEU A 195 -5.55 -3.40 -5.31
CA LEU A 195 -5.93 -4.77 -5.70
C LEU A 195 -5.65 -5.07 -7.17
N ASN A 196 -5.97 -4.12 -8.06
CA ASN A 196 -5.66 -4.25 -9.49
C ASN A 196 -4.17 -4.41 -9.74
N TYR A 197 -3.34 -3.67 -8.99
CA TYR A 197 -1.90 -3.82 -9.04
C TYR A 197 -1.40 -5.19 -8.61
N ILE A 198 -1.90 -5.71 -7.48
CA ILE A 198 -1.54 -7.04 -6.99
C ILE A 198 -1.85 -8.10 -8.06
N ASN A 199 -2.96 -7.95 -8.79
CA ASN A 199 -3.34 -8.89 -9.84
C ASN A 199 -2.53 -8.72 -11.13
N TYR A 200 -2.11 -7.51 -11.49
CA TYR A 200 -1.33 -7.24 -12.72
C TYR A 200 0.12 -7.74 -12.64
N THR A 201 0.62 -7.94 -11.42
CA THR A 201 2.04 -8.21 -11.14
C THR A 201 2.31 -9.61 -10.62
N LYS A 202 1.29 -10.49 -10.68
CA LYS A 202 1.42 -11.94 -10.51
C LYS A 202 2.13 -12.59 -11.69
#